data_AF-R9MIL9-F1
#
_entry.id   AF-R9MIL9-F1
#
_cell.length_a   1.000
_cell.length_b   1.000
_cell.length_c   1.000
_cell.angle_alpha   90.00
_cell.angle_beta   90.00
_cell.angle_gamma   90.00
#
_symmetry.space_group_name_H-M   'P 1'
#
loop_
_entity.id
_entity.type
_entity.pdbx_description
1 polymer ?
#
loop_
_entity_poly.entity_id
_entity_poly.type
_entity_poly.pdbx_seq_one_letter_code
_entity_poly.pdbx_strand_id
1 'polypeptide(L)'
;MLANAFVDNAKVMAKGQVTIPKDVREVLGVTSGDRISFIVEGGTVRIVNSAVYAMQMLQREMSGAAEESGLASDDDIVALVRELRNEDENA
;
A
#
# COMPACT_ATOMS: atom_id res chain seq x y z
N MET A 1 -2.97 -18.26 12.35
CA MET A 1 -2.23 -17.65 13.48
C MET A 1 -3.18 -16.68 14.16
N LEU A 2 -3.35 -16.81 15.48
CA LEU A 2 -4.33 -16.03 16.24
C LEU A 2 -4.04 -14.54 16.08
N ALA A 3 -4.97 -13.81 15.48
CA ALA A 3 -4.98 -12.36 15.57
C ALA A 3 -5.15 -12.02 17.04
N ASN A 4 -4.11 -11.50 17.67
CA ASN A 4 -4.23 -10.83 18.97
C ASN A 4 -5.02 -9.54 18.73
N ALA A 5 -6.33 -9.68 18.54
CA ALA A 5 -7.25 -8.57 18.52
C ALA A 5 -7.31 -8.04 19.95
N PHE A 6 -6.72 -6.86 20.16
CA PHE A 6 -6.86 -6.13 21.40
C PHE A 6 -7.59 -4.82 21.11
N VAL A 7 -8.35 -4.37 22.09
CA VAL A 7 -9.09 -3.12 22.02
C VAL A 7 -8.41 -2.16 22.97
N ASP A 8 -8.00 -1.01 22.44
CA ASP A 8 -7.44 0.08 23.22
C ASP A 8 -8.26 1.34 22.99
N ASN A 9 -8.36 2.19 24.01
CA ASN A 9 -9.15 3.41 23.99
C ASN A 9 -8.21 4.61 24.04
N ALA A 10 -8.41 5.56 23.12
CA ALA A 10 -7.66 6.81 23.11
C ALA A 10 -8.59 7.99 23.38
N LYS A 11 -8.11 8.94 24.17
CA LYS A 11 -8.82 10.21 24.40
C LYS A 11 -8.48 11.19 23.28
N VAL A 12 -9.50 11.88 22.77
CA VAL A 12 -9.30 13.03 21.89
C VAL A 12 -8.81 14.21 22.73
N MET A 13 -7.60 14.67 22.42
CA MET A 13 -6.95 15.79 23.06
C MET A 13 -7.36 17.11 22.39
N ALA A 14 -6.85 18.23 22.90
CA ALA A 14 -7.07 19.53 22.28
C ALA A 14 -6.64 19.52 20.80
N LYS A 15 -7.29 20.36 19.98
CA LYS A 15 -7.07 20.46 18.53
C LYS A 15 -7.35 19.15 17.76
N GLY A 16 -8.16 18.25 18.30
CA GLY A 16 -8.56 17.01 17.63
C GLY A 16 -7.45 15.96 17.52
N GLN A 17 -6.38 16.09 18.32
CA GLN A 17 -5.29 15.12 18.32
C GLN A 17 -5.70 13.83 19.05
N VAL A 18 -5.31 12.69 18.50
CA VAL A 18 -5.47 11.38 19.15
C VAL A 18 -4.10 10.73 19.24
N THR A 19 -3.75 10.23 20.42
CA THR A 19 -2.50 9.49 20.62
C THR A 19 -2.69 8.05 20.18
N ILE A 20 -1.77 7.54 19.35
CA ILE A 20 -1.73 6.12 18.99
C ILE A 20 -0.98 5.38 20.13
N PRO A 21 -1.64 4.45 20.84
CA PRO A 21 -1.01 3.69 21.91
C PRO A 21 0.23 2.92 21.42
N LYS A 22 1.15 2.62 22.34
CA LYS A 22 2.42 1.95 22.02
C LYS A 22 2.18 0.62 21.29
N ASP A 23 1.29 -0.21 21.82
CA ASP A 23 1.01 -1.54 21.29
C ASP A 23 0.40 -1.47 19.88
N VAL A 24 -0.43 -0.45 19.61
CA VAL A 24 -0.99 -0.20 18.27
C VAL A 24 0.11 0.25 17.29
N ARG A 25 1.07 1.07 17.73
CA ARG A 25 2.21 1.49 16.89
C ARG A 25 3.11 0.31 16.52
N GLU A 26 3.33 -0.62 17.45
CA GLU A 26 4.12 -1.84 17.20
C GLU A 26 3.46 -2.72 16.14
N VAL A 27 2.13 -2.91 16.22
CA VAL A 27 1.38 -3.66 15.20
C VAL A 27 1.36 -2.96 13.84
N LEU A 28 1.25 -1.62 13.82
CA LEU A 28 1.29 -0.84 12.59
C LEU A 28 2.71 -0.73 12.00
N GLY A 29 3.75 -1.07 12.77
CA GLY A 29 5.14 -0.91 12.38
C GLY A 29 5.52 0.55 12.12
N VAL A 30 5.01 1.49 12.92
CA VAL A 30 5.26 2.92 12.75
C VAL A 30 6.02 3.52 13.92
N THR A 31 6.90 4.47 13.61
CA THR A 31 7.75 5.21 14.53
C THR A 31 7.50 6.72 14.40
N SER A 32 8.21 7.52 15.21
CA SER A 32 8.08 8.98 15.15
C SER A 32 8.61 9.51 13.82
N GLY A 33 7.76 10.22 13.08
CA GLY A 33 8.10 10.77 11.75
C GLY A 33 7.47 9.97 10.60
N ASP A 34 6.97 8.77 10.87
CA ASP A 34 6.28 7.97 9.87
C ASP A 34 4.88 8.52 9.56
N ARG A 35 4.39 8.24 8.36
CA ARG A 35 3.06 8.62 7.90
C ARG A 35 2.07 7.47 8.03
N ILE A 36 0.86 7.82 8.44
CA ILE A 36 -0.30 6.91 8.47
C ILE A 36 -1.42 7.46 7.59
N SER A 37 -2.21 6.55 7.04
CA SER A 37 -3.40 6.89 6.24
C SER A 37 -4.66 6.51 7.01
N PHE A 38 -5.67 7.36 6.90
CA PHE A 38 -7.00 7.13 7.44
C PHE A 38 -7.94 6.71 6.31
N ILE A 39 -8.56 5.54 6.44
CA ILE A 39 -9.58 5.06 5.53
C ILE A 39 -10.91 5.17 6.25
N VAL A 40 -11.85 5.93 5.69
CA VAL A 40 -13.16 6.20 6.31
C VAL A 40 -14.25 5.57 5.47
N GLU A 41 -14.91 4.55 6.01
CA GLU A 41 -15.94 3.77 5.30
C GLU A 41 -17.05 3.41 6.27
N GLY A 42 -18.31 3.71 5.92
CA GLY A 42 -19.48 3.29 6.70
C GLY A 42 -19.46 3.73 8.17
N GLY A 43 -18.89 4.91 8.46
CA GLY A 43 -18.76 5.42 9.84
C GLY A 43 -17.64 4.76 10.66
N THR A 44 -16.88 3.83 10.07
CA THR A 44 -15.68 3.24 10.66
C THR A 44 -14.45 3.92 10.08
N VAL A 45 -13.47 4.20 10.95
CA VAL A 45 -12.16 4.72 10.55
C VAL A 45 -11.12 3.62 10.79
N ARG A 46 -10.37 3.29 9.74
CA ARG A 46 -9.23 2.37 9.79
C ARG A 46 -7.94 3.14 9.60
N ILE A 47 -6.96 2.87 10.46
CA ILE A 47 -5.63 3.46 10.36
C ILE A 47 -4.69 2.40 9.78
N VAL A 48 -3.92 2.79 8.76
CA VAL A 48 -2.94 1.92 8.10
C VAL A 48 -1.61 2.64 7.91
N ASN A 49 -0.52 1.90 7.85
CA ASN A 49 0.78 2.43 7.45
C ASN A 49 0.71 2.92 5.99
N SER A 50 1.04 4.19 5.74
CA SER A 50 0.85 4.80 4.41
C SER A 50 1.72 4.16 3.33
N ALA A 51 2.98 3.83 3.66
CA ALA A 51 3.90 3.25 2.70
C ALA A 51 3.46 1.83 2.31
N VAL A 52 3.11 1.01 3.30
CA VAL A 52 2.59 -0.33 3.07
C VAL A 52 1.30 -0.29 2.27
N TYR A 53 0.39 0.64 2.61
CA TYR A 53 -0.86 0.79 1.89
C TYR A 53 -0.67 1.22 0.43
N ALA A 54 0.22 2.18 0.16
CA ALA A 54 0.52 2.63 -1.20
C ALA A 54 1.10 1.48 -2.04
N MET A 55 2.03 0.71 -1.48
CA MET A 55 2.60 -0.46 -2.16
C MET A 55 1.54 -1.54 -2.43
N GLN A 56 0.61 -1.77 -1.49
CA GLN A 56 -0.49 -2.71 -1.69
C GLN A 56 -1.47 -2.24 -2.78
N MET A 57 -1.77 -0.94 -2.85
CA MET A 57 -2.60 -0.38 -3.92
C MET A 57 -1.91 -0.52 -5.27
N LEU A 58 -0.63 -0.13 -5.36
CA LEU A 58 0.17 -0.31 -6.59
C LEU A 58 0.20 -1.78 -7.01
N GLN A 59 0.48 -2.71 -6.09
CA GLN A 59 0.47 -4.14 -6.41
C GLN A 59 -0.90 -4.64 -6.87
N ARG A 60 -2.00 -4.11 -6.33
CA ARG A 60 -3.36 -4.47 -6.77
C ARG A 60 -3.70 -3.92 -8.15
N GLU A 61 -3.27 -2.70 -8.46
CA GLU A 61 -3.43 -2.13 -9.80
C GLU A 61 -2.56 -2.88 -10.82
N MET A 62 -1.38 -3.34 -10.40
CA MET A 62 -0.48 -4.15 -11.23
C MET A 62 -0.92 -5.62 -11.31
N SER A 63 -1.73 -6.12 -10.38
CA SER A 63 -2.31 -7.47 -10.45
C SER A 63 -3.40 -7.48 -11.52
N GLY A 64 -3.10 -8.12 -12.64
CA GLY A 64 -3.92 -8.07 -13.86
C GLY A 64 -3.29 -7.23 -14.97
N ALA A 65 -2.31 -6.35 -14.68
CA ALA A 65 -1.61 -5.60 -15.71
C ALA A 65 -0.81 -6.51 -16.67
N ALA A 66 -0.27 -7.64 -16.18
CA ALA A 66 0.37 -8.65 -17.03
C ALA A 66 -0.63 -9.35 -17.96
N GLU A 67 -1.85 -9.63 -17.47
CA GLU A 67 -2.92 -10.23 -18.25
C GLU A 67 -3.50 -9.24 -19.28
N GLU A 68 -3.62 -7.96 -18.91
CA GLU A 68 -4.13 -6.86 -19.74
C GLU A 68 -3.11 -6.42 -20.80
N SER A 69 -1.81 -6.54 -20.51
CA SER A 69 -0.72 -6.32 -21.48
C SER A 69 -0.38 -7.55 -22.33
N GLY A 70 -1.04 -8.70 -22.10
CA GLY A 70 -0.81 -9.93 -22.86
C GLY A 70 0.57 -10.56 -22.63
N LEU A 71 1.27 -10.17 -21.57
CA LEU A 71 2.61 -10.67 -21.22
C LEU A 71 2.46 -11.85 -20.26
N ALA A 72 2.45 -13.08 -20.79
CA ALA A 72 2.23 -14.29 -20.02
C ALA A 72 3.54 -15.00 -19.63
N SER A 73 4.68 -14.60 -20.20
CA SER A 73 5.98 -15.24 -20.00
C SER A 73 7.16 -14.26 -20.04
N ASP A 74 8.30 -14.69 -19.50
CA ASP A 74 9.56 -13.94 -19.56
C ASP A 74 10.00 -13.68 -21.02
N ASP A 75 9.66 -14.57 -21.96
CA ASP A 75 9.94 -14.39 -23.39
C ASP A 75 9.12 -13.24 -24.01
N ASP A 76 7.87 -13.05 -23.58
CA ASP A 76 7.02 -11.94 -24.03
C ASP A 76 7.59 -10.59 -23.58
N ILE A 77 8.16 -10.54 -22.37
CA ILE A 77 8.83 -9.35 -21.84
C ILE A 77 10.09 -9.04 -22.67
N VAL A 78 10.88 -10.06 -23.03
CA VAL A 78 12.07 -9.88 -23.88
C VAL A 78 11.69 -9.39 -25.27
N ALA A 79 10.58 -9.86 -25.83
CA ALA A 79 10.07 -9.40 -27.13
C ALA A 79 9.64 -7.92 -27.08
N LEU A 80 8.87 -7.51 -26.07
CA LEU A 80 8.43 -6.12 -25.88
C LEU A 80 9.62 -5.16 -25.72
N VAL A 81 10.62 -5.53 -24.93
CA VAL A 81 11.83 -4.70 -24.72
C VAL A 81 12.64 -4.55 -26.02
N ARG A 82 12.65 -5.57 -26.88
CA ARG A 82 13.31 -5.49 -28.19
C ARG A 82 12.55 -4.57 -29.15
N GLU A 83 11.23 -4.62 -29.14
CA GLU A 83 10.38 -3.77 -29.99
C GLU A 83 10.57 -2.29 -29.65
N LEU A 84 10.48 -1.93 -28.36
CA LEU A 84 10.69 -0.56 -27.89
C LEU A 84 12.09 -0.01 -28.22
N ARG A 85 13.13 -0.84 -28.12
CA ARG A 85 14.50 -0.42 -28.47
C ARG A 85 14.70 -0.18 -29.97
N ASN A 86 13.94 -0.88 -30.82
CA ASN A 86 14.03 -0.72 -32.26
C ASN A 86 13.18 0.48 -32.76
N GLU A 87 12.13 0.88 -32.04
CA GLU A 87 11.39 2.11 -32.34
C GLU A 87 12.27 3.36 -32.13
N ASP A 88 13.11 3.39 -31.07
CA ASP A 88 14.06 4.48 -30.82
C ASP A 88 15.18 4.58 -31.87
N GLU A 89 15.51 3.49 -32.57
CA GLU A 89 16.51 3.48 -33.66
C GLU A 89 15.95 3.94 -35.01
N ASN A 90 14.63 4.05 -35.16
CA ASN A 90 13.95 4.45 -36.40
C ASN A 90 13.26 5.85 -36.31
N ALA A 91 13.55 6.61 -35.24
CA ALA A 91 13.08 7.99 -35.03
C ALA A 91 14.16 9.04 -35.34
#